data_AF-A0A316ABW8-F1
#
_entry.id   AF-A0A316ABW8-F1
#
_cell.length_a   1.000
_cell.length_b   1.000
_cell.length_c   1.000
_cell.angle_alpha   90.00
_cell.angle_beta   90.00
_cell.angle_gamma   90.00
#
_symmetry.space_group_name_H-M   'P 1'
#
loop_
_entity.id
_entity.type
_entity.pdbx_description
1 polymer ?
#
loop_
_entity_poly.entity_id
_entity_poly.type
_entity_poly.pdbx_seq_one_letter_code
_entity_poly.pdbx_strand_id
1 'polypeptide(L)' 'MRFYLRREERTPAPAAPPTDDRRPFGVITLTWLALLAAAALRHEWLDATGRGWWLWTCAVGAGLGVLALARENHRRSR' A
#
# COMPACT_ATOMS: atom_id res chain seq x y z
N MET A 1 -0.23 -36.38 21.52
CA MET A 1 0.00 -34.94 21.25
C MET A 1 -0.80 -34.10 22.23
N ARG A 2 -0.19 -33.11 22.90
CA ARG A 2 -0.88 -32.18 23.81
C ARG A 2 -1.41 -31.00 23.00
N PHE A 3 -2.74 -30.83 22.94
CA PHE A 3 -3.40 -29.82 22.11
C PHE A 3 -3.75 -28.52 22.85
N TYR A 4 -3.47 -28.45 24.15
CA TYR A 4 -3.73 -27.26 24.96
C TYR A 4 -2.53 -27.00 25.89
N LEU A 5 -2.01 -25.76 25.83
CA LEU A 5 -1.02 -25.24 26.77
C LEU A 5 -1.76 -24.42 27.81
N ARG A 6 -1.51 -24.72 29.08
CA ARG A 6 -2.12 -24.00 30.20
C ARG A 6 -1.64 -22.54 30.15
N ARG A 7 -2.49 -21.60 30.56
CA ARG A 7 -2.20 -20.14 30.45
C ARG A 7 -0.89 -19.74 31.14
N GLU A 8 -0.49 -20.50 32.17
CA GLU A 8 0.76 -20.35 32.93
C GLU A 8 2.02 -20.80 32.15
N GLU A 9 1.87 -21.79 31.25
CA GLU A 9 2.94 -22.30 30.37
C GLU A 9 3.06 -21.47 29.08
N ARG A 10 2.16 -20.50 28.87
CA ARG A 10 2.15 -19.67 27.67
C ARG A 10 3.22 -18.59 27.79
N THR A 11 4.38 -18.85 27.20
CA THR A 11 5.43 -17.84 27.03
C THR A 11 4.84 -16.61 26.34
N PRO A 12 5.16 -15.38 26.79
CA PRO A 12 4.71 -14.16 26.11
C PRO A 12 5.10 -14.23 24.63
N ALA A 13 4.18 -13.76 23.78
CA ALA A 13 4.44 -13.74 22.34
C ALA A 13 5.73 -12.96 22.06
N PRO A 14 6.62 -13.48 21.19
CA PRO A 14 7.82 -12.76 20.84
C PRO A 14 7.45 -11.39 20.27
N ALA A 15 8.24 -10.38 20.62
CA ALA A 15 8.05 -9.05 20.05
C ALA A 15 8.09 -9.13 18.52
N ALA A 16 7.23 -8.35 17.86
CA ALA A 16 7.20 -8.33 16.40
C ALA A 16 8.60 -7.96 15.86
N PRO A 17 9.12 -8.70 14.87
CA PRO A 17 10.41 -8.37 14.28
C PRO A 17 10.36 -6.99 13.62
N PRO A 18 11.44 -6.20 13.69
CA PRO A 18 11.50 -4.91 13.05
C PRO A 18 11.36 -5.10 11.52
N THR A 19 10.21 -4.71 10.98
CA THR A 19 9.92 -4.81 9.54
C THR A 19 9.85 -3.41 8.96
N ASP A 20 10.55 -3.20 7.83
CA ASP A 20 10.52 -1.92 7.11
C ASP A 20 9.37 -1.91 6.10
N ASP A 21 8.16 -1.61 6.60
CA ASP A 21 6.94 -1.54 5.78
C ASP A 21 7.00 -0.40 4.74
N ARG A 22 7.99 0.50 4.81
CA ARG A 22 8.11 1.64 3.89
C ARG A 22 8.39 1.23 2.46
N ARG A 23 9.15 0.14 2.26
CA ARG A 23 9.55 -0.33 0.94
C ARG A 23 8.35 -0.74 0.08
N PRO A 24 7.44 -1.63 0.53
CA PRO A 24 6.27 -2.00 -0.27
C PRO A 24 5.33 -0.82 -0.51
N PHE A 25 5.11 0.05 0.49
CA PHE A 25 4.27 1.24 0.30
C PHE A 25 4.90 2.25 -0.66
N GLY A 26 6.23 2.43 -0.64
CA GLY A 26 6.95 3.25 -1.60
C GLY A 26 6.81 2.71 -3.02
N VAL A 27 7.09 1.42 -3.22
CA VAL A 27 7.05 0.77 -4.54
C VAL A 27 5.65 0.80 -5.14
N ILE A 28 4.61 0.46 -4.37
CA ILE A 28 3.23 0.47 -4.89
C ILE A 28 2.78 1.89 -5.25
N THR A 29 3.17 2.90 -4.47
CA THR A 29 2.85 4.31 -4.74
C THR A 29 3.56 4.80 -5.99
N LEU A 30 4.85 4.50 -6.15
CA LEU A 30 5.62 4.89 -7.32
C LEU A 30 5.09 4.23 -8.59
N THR A 31 4.69 2.96 -8.49
CA THR A 31 4.06 2.21 -9.58
C THR A 31 2.75 2.86 -10.02
N TRP A 32 1.89 3.25 -9.07
CA TRP A 32 0.64 3.95 -9.38
C TRP A 32 0.85 5.34 -9.96
N LEU A 33 1.84 6.10 -9.49
CA LEU A 33 2.20 7.40 -10.07
C LEU A 33 2.71 7.25 -11.51
N ALA A 34 3.55 6.24 -11.78
CA ALA A 34 4.03 5.96 -13.12
C ALA A 34 2.89 5.55 -14.07
N LEU A 35 1.96 4.71 -13.59
CA LEU A 35 0.76 4.33 -14.33
C LEU A 35 -0.18 5.51 -14.58
N LEU A 36 -0.36 6.41 -13.60
CA LEU A 36 -1.14 7.64 -13.75
C LEU A 36 -0.52 8.55 -14.81
N ALA A 37 0.79 8.75 -14.77
CA ALA A 37 1.52 9.54 -15.76
C ALA A 37 1.38 8.93 -17.17
N ALA A 38 1.55 7.61 -17.30
CA ALA A 38 1.36 6.92 -18.57
C ALA A 38 -0.09 7.00 -19.09
N ALA A 39 -1.09 6.92 -18.20
CA ALA A 39 -2.49 7.07 -18.53
C ALA A 39 -2.83 8.51 -18.95
N ALA A 40 -2.25 9.51 -18.30
CA ALA A 40 -2.41 10.92 -18.68
C ALA A 40 -1.79 11.22 -20.05
N LEU A 41 -0.58 10.70 -20.33
CA LEU A 41 0.05 10.83 -21.65
C LEU A 41 -0.74 10.15 -22.77
N ARG A 42 -1.50 9.11 -22.45
CA ARG A 42 -2.36 8.38 -23.40
C ARG A 42 -3.85 8.68 -23.23
N HIS A 43 -4.20 9.80 -22.59
CA HIS A 43 -5.57 10.15 -22.25
C HIS A 43 -6.50 10.09 -23.46
N GLU A 44 -6.13 10.72 -24.57
CA GLU A 44 -6.94 10.75 -25.80
C GLU A 44 -7.20 9.35 -26.37
N TRP A 45 -6.20 8.46 -26.32
CA TRP A 45 -6.33 7.08 -26.78
C TRP A 45 -7.17 6.22 -25.82
N LEU A 46 -7.04 6.44 -24.51
CA LEU A 46 -7.89 5.78 -23.52
C LEU A 46 -9.34 6.21 -23.66
N ASP A 47 -9.59 7.49 -23.87
CA ASP A 47 -10.94 8.04 -24.03
C ASP A 47 -11.59 7.55 -25.33
N ALA A 48 -10.83 7.56 -26.43
CA ALA A 48 -11.25 7.01 -27.72
C ALA A 48 -11.57 5.50 -27.67
N THR A 49 -11.02 4.76 -26.69
CA THR A 49 -11.29 3.33 -26.52
C THR A 49 -12.26 3.03 -25.37
N GLY A 50 -12.93 4.04 -24.81
CA GLY A 50 -13.88 3.87 -23.71
C GLY A 50 -13.24 3.42 -22.39
N ARG A 51 -11.92 3.55 -22.28
CA ARG A 51 -11.12 3.14 -21.12
C ARG A 51 -10.78 4.30 -20.19
N GLY A 52 -11.47 5.44 -20.30
CA GLY A 52 -11.29 6.59 -19.40
C GLY A 52 -11.37 6.23 -17.90
N TRP A 53 -12.06 5.15 -17.54
CA TRP A 53 -12.13 4.62 -16.16
C TRP A 53 -10.76 4.22 -15.57
N TRP A 54 -9.76 3.90 -16.41
CA TRP A 54 -8.40 3.55 -15.96
C TRP A 54 -7.70 4.71 -15.25
N LEU A 55 -8.00 5.96 -15.62
CA LEU A 55 -7.47 7.16 -14.96
C LEU A 55 -7.94 7.24 -13.51
N TRP A 56 -9.23 6.94 -13.27
CA TRP A 56 -9.78 6.91 -11.92
C TRP A 56 -9.16 5.80 -11.07
N THR A 57 -8.95 4.61 -11.66
CA THR A 57 -8.23 3.51 -10.97
C THR A 57 -6.82 3.93 -10.59
N CYS A 58 -6.09 4.58 -11.50
CA CYS A 58 -4.77 5.15 -11.22
C CYS A 58 -4.78 6.21 -10.13
N ALA A 59 -5.75 7.13 -10.17
CA ALA A 59 -5.87 8.21 -9.21
C ALA A 59 -6.14 7.67 -7.79
N VAL A 60 -7.05 6.69 -7.67
CA VAL A 60 -7.36 6.04 -6.39
C VAL A 60 -6.15 5.26 -5.86
N GLY A 61 -5.45 4.51 -6.73
CA GLY A 61 -4.25 3.77 -6.34
C GLY A 61 -3.11 4.68 -5.87
N ALA A 62 -2.86 5.78 -6.59
CA ALA A 62 -1.87 6.79 -6.20
C ALA A 62 -2.25 7.46 -4.87
N GLY A 63 -3.53 7.83 -4.70
CA GLY A 63 -4.05 8.43 -3.47
C GLY A 63 -3.90 7.52 -2.25
N LEU A 64 -4.25 6.24 -2.37
CA LEU A 64 -4.09 5.26 -1.30
C LEU A 64 -2.62 5.05 -0.93
N GLY A 65 -1.73 5.02 -1.91
CA GLY A 65 -0.29 4.92 -1.70
C GLY A 65 0.28 6.11 -0.92
N VAL A 66 -0.04 7.34 -1.35
CA VAL A 66 0.36 8.58 -0.66
C VAL A 66 -0.19 8.62 0.77
N LEU A 67 -1.45 8.20 0.97
CA LEU A 67 -2.07 8.17 2.30
C LEU A 67 -1.37 7.19 3.24
N ALA A 68 -0.95 6.03 2.75
CA ALA A 68 -0.20 5.05 3.53
C ALA A 68 1.17 5.60 3.98
N LEU A 69 1.90 6.23 3.07
CA LEU A 69 3.17 6.92 3.38
C LEU A 69 2.98 8.08 4.37
N ALA A 70 1.93 8.89 4.19
CA ALA A 70 1.63 10.00 5.08
C ALA A 70 1.30 9.52 6.50
N ARG A 71 0.53 8.42 6.64
CA ARG A 71 0.23 7.83 7.95
C ARG A 71 1.47 7.30 8.66
N GLU A 72 2.36 6.62 7.93
CA GLU A 72 3.61 6.11 8.50
C GLU A 72 4.54 7.26 8.92
N ASN A 73 4.61 8.34 8.12
CA ASN A 73 5.38 9.52 8.49
C ASN A 73 4.78 10.23 9.72
N HIS A 74 3.45 10.37 9.78
CA HIS A 74 2.76 10.98 10.92
C HIS A 74 2.86 10.13 12.19
N ARG A 75 2.88 8.78 12.11
CA ARG A 75 3.09 7.90 13.27
C ARG A 75 4.43 8.15 13.96
N ARG A 76 5.46 8.56 13.23
CA ARG A 76 6.81 8.81 13.77
C ARG A 76 7.04 10.22 14.30
N SER A 77 6.20 11.18 13.90
CA SER A 77 6.26 12.55 14.43
C SER A 77 5.61 12.68 15.81
N ARG A 78 4.98 11.62 16.32
CA ARG A 78 4.47 11.50 17.68
C ARG A 78 5.32 10.52 18.47
#